data_AF-E9I1Y6-F1
#
_entry.id   AF-E9I1Y6-F1
#
_cell.length_a   1.000
_cell.length_b   1.000
_cell.length_c   1.000
_cell.angle_alpha   90.00
_cell.angle_beta   90.00
_cell.angle_gamma   90.00
#
_symmetry.space_group_name_H-M   'P 1'
#
loop_
_entity.id
_entity.type
_entity.pdbx_description
1 polymer ?
#
loop_
_entity_poly.entity_id
_entity_poly.type
_entity_poly.pdbx_seq_one_letter_code
_entity_poly.pdbx_strand_id
1 'polypeptide(L)'
;MAEARLTASRGGNRAAATRLINRINTIVADVTITRAQKIHELQDKIESLEEKMATIANIDNAIQDELDPENVQAEIEAADTNNQTYRDARAGFTFQLKTLQDEEAAANAILAIATAPVVPAAAAATPGPSA
;
A
#
# COMPACT_ATOMS: atom_id res chain seq x y z
N MET A 1 -7.83 -20.16 29.51
CA MET A 1 -8.21 -18.73 29.65
C MET A 1 -7.38 -17.82 28.75
N ALA A 2 -6.12 -18.15 28.46
CA ALA A 2 -5.28 -17.34 27.57
C ALA A 2 -5.68 -17.53 26.09
N GLU A 3 -5.97 -18.76 25.66
CA GLU A 3 -6.44 -19.09 24.30
C GLU A 3 -7.68 -18.28 23.89
N ALA A 4 -8.72 -18.26 24.73
CA ALA A 4 -9.93 -17.48 24.46
C ALA A 4 -9.65 -15.97 24.30
N ARG A 5 -8.66 -15.44 25.04
CA ARG A 5 -8.23 -14.03 24.91
C ARG A 5 -7.44 -13.81 23.62
N LEU A 6 -6.58 -14.75 23.24
CA LEU A 6 -5.84 -14.71 21.98
C LEU A 6 -6.81 -14.77 20.78
N THR A 7 -7.78 -15.68 20.79
CA THR A 7 -8.81 -15.80 19.74
C THR A 7 -9.63 -14.52 19.61
N ALA A 8 -10.03 -13.91 20.73
CA ALA A 8 -10.72 -12.61 20.71
C ALA A 8 -9.82 -11.49 20.14
N SER A 9 -8.56 -11.43 20.55
CA SER A 9 -7.58 -10.46 20.05
C SER A 9 -7.35 -10.61 18.54
N ARG A 10 -7.23 -11.86 18.07
CA ARG A 10 -7.11 -12.18 16.65
C ARG A 10 -8.32 -11.70 15.87
N GLY A 11 -9.53 -12.01 16.34
CA GLY A 11 -10.78 -11.55 15.73
C GLY A 11 -10.86 -10.03 15.61
N GLY A 12 -10.44 -9.31 16.65
CA GLY A 12 -10.35 -7.85 16.63
C GLY A 12 -9.39 -7.30 15.58
N ASN A 13 -8.20 -7.89 15.46
CA ASN A 13 -7.22 -7.48 14.44
C ASN A 13 -7.67 -7.84 13.02
N ARG A 14 -8.31 -9.01 12.83
CA ARG A 14 -8.92 -9.39 11.54
C ARG A 14 -9.99 -8.40 11.11
N ALA A 15 -10.88 -8.00 12.04
CA ALA A 15 -11.89 -6.99 11.76
C ALA A 15 -11.26 -5.62 11.40
N ALA A 16 -10.18 -5.23 12.07
CA ALA A 16 -9.44 -4.01 11.75
C ALA A 16 -8.80 -4.08 10.35
N ALA A 17 -8.15 -5.20 10.00
CA ALA A 17 -7.58 -5.43 8.67
C ALA A 17 -8.64 -5.33 7.57
N THR A 18 -9.81 -5.96 7.76
CA THR A 18 -10.93 -5.85 6.81
C THR A 18 -11.42 -4.41 6.65
N ARG A 19 -11.48 -3.62 7.73
CA ARG A 19 -11.83 -2.19 7.65
C ARG A 19 -10.80 -1.38 6.87
N LEU A 20 -9.51 -1.66 7.05
CA LEU A 20 -8.44 -1.01 6.28
C LEU A 20 -8.58 -1.32 4.79
N ILE A 21 -8.80 -2.58 4.43
CA ILE A 21 -9.04 -3.01 3.04
C ILE A 21 -10.20 -2.24 2.41
N ASN A 22 -11.34 -2.19 3.10
CA ASN A 22 -12.50 -1.46 2.59
C ASN A 22 -12.21 0.04 2.42
N ARG A 23 -11.44 0.64 3.34
CA ARG A 23 -11.09 2.05 3.27
C ARG A 23 -10.11 2.35 2.12
N ILE A 24 -9.14 1.47 1.88
CA ILE A 24 -8.25 1.57 0.72
C ILE A 24 -9.08 1.50 -0.57
N ASN A 25 -10.00 0.54 -0.68
CA ASN A 25 -10.90 0.45 -1.84
C ASN A 25 -11.71 1.73 -2.06
N THR A 26 -12.25 2.33 -0.99
CA THR A 26 -12.96 3.63 -1.07
C THR A 26 -12.05 4.74 -1.61
N ILE A 27 -10.81 4.85 -1.12
CA ILE A 27 -9.85 5.87 -1.57
C ILE A 27 -9.50 5.68 -3.05
N VAL A 28 -9.24 4.45 -3.47
CA VAL A 28 -8.92 4.15 -4.87
C VAL A 28 -10.06 4.56 -5.80
N ALA A 29 -11.31 4.25 -5.41
CA ALA A 29 -12.52 4.56 -6.18
C ALA A 29 -12.93 6.04 -6.13
N ASP A 30 -12.48 6.81 -5.13
CA ASP A 30 -12.88 8.20 -4.95
C ASP A 30 -12.29 9.09 -6.06
N VAL A 31 -13.14 9.67 -6.91
CA VAL A 31 -12.73 10.55 -8.01
C VAL A 31 -12.49 11.99 -7.56
N THR A 32 -12.86 12.34 -6.33
CA THR A 32 -12.78 13.71 -5.81
C THR A 32 -11.42 14.07 -5.23
N ILE A 33 -10.63 13.06 -4.87
CA ILE A 33 -9.27 13.23 -4.34
C ILE A 33 -8.22 13.16 -5.45
N THR A 34 -7.15 13.94 -5.29
CA THR A 34 -6.08 13.99 -6.28
C THR A 34 -5.24 12.72 -6.27
N ARG A 35 -4.50 12.47 -7.36
CA ARG A 35 -3.58 11.32 -7.45
C ARG A 35 -2.53 11.37 -6.32
N ALA A 36 -1.93 12.52 -6.07
CA ALA A 36 -0.96 12.70 -5.00
C ALA A 36 -1.56 12.38 -3.61
N GLN A 37 -2.80 12.81 -3.35
CA GLN A 37 -3.51 12.46 -2.11
C GLN A 37 -3.77 10.95 -2.01
N LYS A 38 -4.20 10.31 -3.11
CA LYS A 38 -4.37 8.84 -3.15
C LYS A 38 -3.07 8.12 -2.80
N ILE A 39 -1.95 8.53 -3.38
CA ILE A 39 -0.63 7.92 -3.12
C ILE A 39 -0.31 7.97 -1.62
N HIS A 40 -0.41 9.15 -1.00
CA HIS A 40 -0.15 9.32 0.43
C HIS A 40 -1.08 8.46 1.29
N GLU A 41 -2.39 8.53 1.05
CA GLU A 41 -3.39 7.80 1.82
C GLU A 41 -3.27 6.29 1.67
N LEU A 42 -2.87 5.79 0.50
CA LEU A 42 -2.59 4.37 0.25
C LEU A 42 -1.34 3.91 0.97
N GLN A 43 -0.26 4.69 0.95
CA GLN A 43 0.98 4.35 1.66
C GLN A 43 0.72 4.09 3.15
N ASP A 44 0.11 5.06 3.84
CA ASP A 44 -0.18 4.96 5.28
C ASP A 44 -1.05 3.74 5.63
N LYS A 45 -2.03 3.44 4.77
CA LYS A 45 -3.00 2.36 5.03
C LYS A 45 -2.47 0.99 4.68
N ILE A 46 -1.61 0.88 3.67
CA ILE A 46 -0.91 -0.38 3.35
C ILE A 46 0.05 -0.71 4.50
N GLU A 47 0.80 0.27 5.01
CA GLU A 47 1.66 0.08 6.19
C GLU A 47 0.84 -0.36 7.42
N SER A 48 -0.26 0.33 7.71
CA SER A 48 -1.18 -0.06 8.79
C SER A 48 -1.74 -1.48 8.60
N LEU A 49 -2.00 -1.91 7.36
CA LEU A 49 -2.47 -3.26 7.06
C LEU A 49 -1.38 -4.30 7.32
N GLU A 50 -0.14 -4.01 6.95
CA GLU A 50 1.04 -4.85 7.22
C GLU A 50 1.24 -5.08 8.72
N GLU A 51 1.15 -4.02 9.52
CA GLU A 51 1.24 -4.12 10.98
C GLU A 51 0.16 -5.03 11.57
N LYS A 52 -1.08 -4.93 11.06
CA LYS A 52 -2.18 -5.80 11.48
C LYS A 52 -1.95 -7.24 11.09
N MET A 53 -1.44 -7.49 9.89
CA MET A 53 -1.09 -8.84 9.44
C MET A 53 0.02 -9.45 10.29
N ALA A 54 1.07 -8.70 10.61
CA ALA A 54 2.14 -9.14 11.49
C ALA A 54 1.62 -9.47 12.89
N THR A 55 0.72 -8.63 13.42
CA THR A 55 0.07 -8.87 14.71
C THR A 55 -0.77 -10.15 14.69
N ILE A 56 -1.55 -10.37 13.62
CA ILE A 56 -2.37 -11.59 13.47
C ILE A 56 -1.47 -12.83 13.43
N ALA A 57 -0.38 -12.80 12.66
CA ALA A 57 0.56 -13.92 12.59
C ALA A 57 1.20 -14.25 13.95
N ASN A 58 1.57 -13.22 14.73
CA ASN A 58 2.09 -13.43 16.09
C ASN A 58 1.04 -14.07 17.01
N ILE A 59 -0.23 -13.66 16.89
CA ILE A 59 -1.32 -14.26 17.67
C ILE A 59 -1.61 -15.69 17.21
N ASP A 60 -1.57 -15.97 15.91
CA ASP A 60 -1.75 -17.32 15.37
C ASP A 60 -0.70 -18.29 15.93
N ASN A 61 0.57 -17.88 15.98
CA ASN A 61 1.63 -18.67 16.60
C ASN A 61 1.37 -18.91 18.09
N ALA A 62 0.97 -17.86 18.83
CA ALA A 62 0.67 -17.99 20.25
C ALA A 62 -0.54 -18.91 20.53
N ILE A 63 -1.54 -18.93 19.65
CA ILE A 63 -2.68 -19.86 19.75
C ILE A 63 -2.20 -21.29 19.52
N GLN A 64 -1.35 -21.52 18.52
CA GLN A 64 -0.80 -22.85 18.23
C GLN A 64 0.00 -23.41 19.41
N ASP A 65 0.77 -22.56 20.10
CA ASP A 65 1.53 -22.94 21.30
C ASP A 65 0.62 -23.33 22.49
N GLU A 66 -0.62 -22.86 22.51
CA GLU A 66 -1.61 -23.16 23.56
C GLU A 66 -2.54 -24.34 23.22
N LEU A 67 -2.62 -24.75 21.95
CA LEU A 67 -3.52 -25.79 21.49
C LEU A 67 -2.98 -27.20 21.69
N ASP A 68 -3.89 -28.14 21.96
CA ASP A 68 -3.57 -29.56 21.89
C ASP A 68 -3.15 -29.94 20.45
N PRO A 69 -2.14 -30.82 20.27
CA PRO A 69 -1.61 -31.18 18.95
C PRO A 69 -2.67 -31.68 17.95
N GLU A 70 -3.75 -32.30 18.44
CA GLU A 70 -4.86 -32.79 17.62
C GLU A 70 -5.70 -31.66 17.01
N ASN A 71 -5.70 -30.48 17.62
CA ASN A 71 -6.48 -29.31 17.20
C ASN A 71 -5.66 -28.29 16.39
N VAL A 72 -4.32 -28.35 16.48
CA VAL A 72 -3.39 -27.41 15.81
C VAL A 72 -3.58 -27.42 14.29
N GLN A 73 -3.72 -28.59 13.67
CA GLN A 73 -3.81 -28.69 12.20
C GLN A 73 -5.06 -27.99 11.64
N ALA A 74 -6.22 -28.22 12.25
CA ALA A 74 -7.47 -27.59 11.82
C ALA A 74 -7.43 -26.07 12.00
N GLU A 75 -6.76 -25.61 13.07
CA GLU A 75 -6.58 -24.17 13.33
C GLU A 75 -5.65 -23.51 12.31
N ILE A 76 -4.55 -24.16 11.93
CA ILE A 76 -3.60 -23.67 10.91
C ILE A 76 -4.33 -23.46 9.57
N GLU A 77 -5.07 -24.46 9.09
CA GLU A 77 -5.78 -24.37 7.81
C GLU A 77 -6.81 -23.24 7.78
N ALA A 78 -7.55 -23.07 8.89
CA ALA A 78 -8.53 -22.00 9.04
C ALA A 78 -7.86 -20.61 9.09
N ALA A 79 -6.72 -20.49 9.77
CA ALA A 79 -5.96 -19.25 9.84
C ALA A 79 -5.34 -18.89 8.48
N ASP A 80 -4.76 -19.86 7.79
CA ASP A 80 -4.07 -19.65 6.51
C ASP A 80 -4.99 -19.11 5.42
N THR A 81 -6.23 -19.62 5.32
CA THR A 81 -7.21 -19.12 4.34
C THR A 81 -7.49 -17.62 4.53
N ASN A 82 -7.67 -17.20 5.79
CA ASN A 82 -7.91 -15.78 6.12
C ASN A 82 -6.65 -14.95 5.88
N ASN A 83 -5.50 -15.45 6.29
CA ASN A 83 -4.22 -14.76 6.16
C ASN A 83 -3.83 -14.58 4.68
N GLN A 84 -4.14 -15.55 3.82
CA GLN A 84 -3.93 -15.45 2.38
C GLN A 84 -4.74 -14.32 1.77
N THR A 85 -6.01 -14.18 2.15
CA THR A 85 -6.87 -13.07 1.68
C THR A 85 -6.24 -11.71 1.97
N TYR A 86 -5.66 -11.52 3.15
CA TYR A 86 -5.00 -10.27 3.52
C TYR A 86 -3.69 -10.05 2.74
N ARG A 87 -2.90 -11.11 2.50
CA ARG A 87 -1.69 -11.04 1.68
C ARG A 87 -2.00 -10.64 0.24
N ASP A 88 -3.04 -11.23 -0.34
CA ASP A 88 -3.46 -10.93 -1.71
C ASP A 88 -3.96 -9.48 -1.83
N ALA A 89 -4.77 -9.03 -0.87
CA ALA A 89 -5.24 -7.65 -0.81
C ALA A 89 -4.06 -6.66 -0.72
N ARG A 90 -3.11 -6.92 0.19
CA ARG A 90 -1.90 -6.10 0.33
C ARG A 90 -1.10 -6.06 -0.98
N ALA A 91 -0.90 -7.20 -1.63
CA ALA A 91 -0.17 -7.26 -2.90
C ALA A 91 -0.87 -6.44 -4.00
N GLY A 92 -2.20 -6.58 -4.11
CA GLY A 92 -3.01 -5.79 -5.04
C GLY A 92 -2.92 -4.28 -4.80
N PHE A 93 -3.00 -3.84 -3.53
CA PHE A 93 -2.87 -2.42 -3.19
C PHE A 93 -1.45 -1.88 -3.39
N THR A 94 -0.43 -2.69 -3.13
CA THR A 94 0.97 -2.33 -3.40
C THR A 94 1.19 -2.11 -4.90
N PHE A 95 0.63 -2.99 -5.73
CA PHE A 95 0.66 -2.83 -7.18
C PHE A 95 -0.05 -1.53 -7.62
N GLN A 96 -1.26 -1.28 -7.12
CA GLN A 96 -2.00 -0.05 -7.44
C GLN A 96 -1.26 1.22 -7.01
N LEU A 97 -0.70 1.23 -5.80
CA LEU A 97 0.13 2.33 -5.31
C LEU A 97 1.28 2.59 -6.27
N LYS A 98 1.99 1.54 -6.69
CA LYS A 98 3.11 1.67 -7.61
C LYS A 98 2.67 2.25 -8.96
N THR A 99 1.54 1.79 -9.51
CA THR A 99 0.97 2.36 -10.74
C THR A 99 0.69 3.85 -10.59
N LEU A 100 0.04 4.29 -9.50
CA LEU A 100 -0.24 5.70 -9.28
C LEU A 100 1.04 6.54 -9.14
N GLN A 101 2.05 6.02 -8.44
CA GLN A 101 3.35 6.69 -8.32
C GLN A 101 4.04 6.88 -9.68
N ASP A 102 4.00 5.86 -10.54
CA ASP A 102 4.61 5.92 -11.87
C ASP A 102 3.85 6.91 -12.79
N GLU A 103 2.52 6.94 -12.73
CA GLU A 103 1.71 7.93 -13.44
C GLU A 103 1.99 9.36 -12.97
N GLU A 104 2.12 9.57 -11.66
CA GLU A 104 2.42 10.88 -11.09
C GLU A 104 3.83 11.35 -11.48
N ALA A 105 4.81 10.45 -11.44
CA ALA A 105 6.16 10.74 -11.89
C ALA A 105 6.19 11.10 -13.39
N ALA A 106 5.44 10.38 -14.23
CA ALA A 106 5.33 10.67 -15.65
C ALA A 106 4.67 12.05 -15.91
N ALA A 107 3.59 12.36 -15.19
CA ALA A 107 2.91 13.66 -15.30
C ALA A 107 3.83 14.81 -14.89
N ASN A 108 4.58 14.66 -13.80
CA ASN A 108 5.53 15.65 -13.32
C ASN A 108 6.70 15.84 -14.29
N ALA A 109 7.19 14.76 -14.92
CA ALA A 109 8.22 14.85 -15.95
C ALA A 109 7.74 15.63 -17.18
N ILE A 110 6.51 15.39 -17.65
CA ILE A 110 5.91 16.14 -18.76
C ILE A 110 5.77 17.63 -18.40
N LEU A 111 5.29 17.94 -17.19
CA LEU A 111 5.15 19.32 -16.73
C LEU A 111 6.51 20.03 -16.65
N ALA A 112 7.56 19.34 -16.20
CA ALA A 112 8.91 19.90 -16.14
C ALA A 112 9.46 20.24 -17.53
N ILE A 113 9.20 19.40 -18.54
CA ILE A 113 9.56 19.69 -19.93
C ILE A 113 8.79 20.91 -20.45
N ALA A 114 7.48 20.98 -20.18
CA ALA A 114 6.62 22.06 -20.66
C ALA A 114 6.93 23.42 -20.01
N THR A 115 7.43 23.43 -18.78
CA THR A 115 7.72 24.66 -18.02
C THR A 115 9.22 25.04 -18.04
N ALA A 116 10.06 24.26 -18.73
CA ALA A 116 11.47 24.57 -18.87
C ALA A 116 11.68 25.93 -19.56
N PRO A 117 12.53 26.82 -19.01
CA PRO A 117 12.78 28.12 -19.62
C PRO A 117 13.43 27.96 -20.99
N VAL A 118 12.79 28.51 -22.02
CA VAL A 118 13.34 28.56 -23.38
C VAL A 118 14.42 29.65 -23.39
N VAL A 119 15.69 29.26 -23.29
CA VAL A 119 16.79 30.19 -23.52
C VAL A 119 16.82 30.49 -25.02
N PRO A 120 16.64 31.75 -25.46
CA PRO A 120 16.80 32.09 -26.87
C PRO A 120 18.23 31.77 -27.27
N ALA A 121 18.41 31.00 -28.35
CA ALA A 121 19.72 30.82 -28.96
C ALA A 121 20.30 32.20 -29.27
N ALA A 122 21.41 32.58 -28.64
CA ALA A 122 22.11 33.81 -28.94
C ALA A 122 22.43 33.79 -30.44
N ALA A 123 21.83 34.72 -31.20
CA ALA A 123 22.11 34.88 -32.61
C ALA A 123 23.63 35.03 -32.78
N ALA A 124 24.23 34.12 -33.55
CA ALA A 124 25.65 34.18 -33.88
C ALA A 124 25.93 35.57 -34.45
N ALA A 125 26.73 36.37 -33.73
CA ALA A 125 27.17 37.66 -34.21
C ALA A 125 27.95 37.44 -35.51
N THR A 126 27.39 37.89 -36.63
CA THR A 126 28.11 37.95 -37.90
C THR A 126 29.32 38.85 -37.71
N PRO A 127 30.56 38.37 -37.97
CA PRO A 127 31.71 39.25 -37.92
C PRO A 127 31.55 40.30 -39.03
N GLY A 128 31.52 41.57 -38.64
CA GLY A 128 31.42 42.70 -39.58
C GLY A 128 32.62 42.73 -40.54
N PRO A 129 32.44 43.23 -41.78
CA PRO A 129 33.52 43.29 -42.74
C PRO A 129 34.57 44.30 -42.28
N SER A 130 35.82 43.86 -42.20
CA SER A 130 36.97 44.73 -41.89
C SER A 130 37.13 45.83 -42.95
N ALA A 131 37.45 47.04 -42.46
CA ALA A 131 37.73 48.24 -43.26
C ALA A 131 39.14 48.22 -43.89
#